data_AF-W7SME5-F1
#
_entry.id   AF-W7SME5-F1
#
_cell.length_a   1.000
_cell.length_b   1.000
_cell.length_c   1.000
_cell.angle_alpha   90.00
_cell.angle_beta   90.00
_cell.angle_gamma   90.00
#
_symmetry.space_group_name_H-M   'P 1'
#
loop_
_entity.id
_entity.type
_entity.pdbx_description
1 polymer ?
#
loop_
_entity_poly.entity_id
_entity_poly.type
_entity_poly.pdbx_seq_one_letter_code
_entity_poly.pdbx_strand_id
1 'polypeptide(L)'
;MSTSARAVLAAALVAATLPATAAVAAATPMIPLHHMAVQPAPLPTDQCVAQLARHCYSPAQLQAAYDVTPLHAKGITGTGRTIVIVDSFGSPTIQHDLEVFDKQFGLPDTQVEVLKWGEVPPFDPTDSDQTGWAGESTLDVESAHAIAPGAKIVLVETGVAETDGPVGVPEMMSAVNHLVNAGEGDVVSMSWGTGERHFPGYEVGDYTSLTTQRYAFQNAAKHGVTLTASSGDGGGAQPGLGGFWPSSDPLVTAVGGTHLNLDNAGKRLSADSAWSGSGGYVSQVFDRPSYQNSVRSVVGAKRGTPRRQHGRRP
;
A
#
# COMPACT_ATOMS: atom_id res chain seq x y z
N MET A 1 45.65 41.82 58.00
CA MET A 1 46.12 42.02 56.61
C MET A 1 45.76 40.78 55.84
N SER A 2 44.72 40.88 55.02
CA SER A 2 43.98 39.79 54.38
C SER A 2 44.54 39.53 52.98
N THR A 3 44.98 38.30 52.71
CA THR A 3 45.31 37.83 51.36
C THR A 3 44.12 37.03 50.82
N SER A 4 43.29 37.69 50.01
CA SER A 4 42.16 37.05 49.32
C SER A 4 42.64 36.45 47.99
N ALA A 5 42.56 35.13 47.88
CA ALA A 5 42.78 34.41 46.62
C ALA A 5 41.58 34.59 45.69
N ARG A 6 41.83 35.05 44.46
CA ARG A 6 40.83 35.09 43.37
C ARG A 6 40.67 33.69 42.79
N ALA A 7 39.53 33.05 43.02
CA ALA A 7 39.10 31.90 42.25
C ALA A 7 38.30 32.39 41.03
N VAL A 8 38.84 32.16 39.83
CA VAL A 8 38.12 32.36 38.56
C VAL A 8 37.28 31.09 38.34
N LEU A 9 35.96 31.22 38.41
CA LEU A 9 35.03 30.16 38.03
C LEU A 9 35.02 30.07 36.49
N ALA A 10 35.67 29.05 35.92
CA ALA A 10 35.49 28.71 34.52
C ALA A 10 34.15 27.99 34.38
N ALA A 11 33.15 28.66 33.81
CA ALA A 11 31.90 28.03 33.41
C ALA A 11 32.18 27.14 32.19
N ALA A 12 32.26 25.83 32.40
CA ALA A 12 32.26 24.85 31.31
C ALA A 12 30.84 24.80 30.72
N LEU A 13 30.64 25.41 29.54
CA LEU A 13 29.47 25.11 28.71
C LEU A 13 29.61 23.67 28.23
N VAL A 14 28.86 22.75 28.84
CA VAL A 14 28.56 21.46 28.24
C VAL A 14 27.54 21.73 27.14
N ALA A 15 28.01 21.85 25.90
CA ALA A 15 27.14 21.81 24.74
C ALA A 15 26.53 20.40 24.66
N ALA A 16 25.28 20.28 25.10
CA ALA A 16 24.49 19.08 24.84
C ALA A 16 24.27 19.00 23.33
N THR A 17 25.04 18.16 22.65
CA THR A 17 24.76 17.77 21.27
C THR A 17 23.48 16.96 21.29
N LEU A 18 22.37 17.60 20.96
CA LEU A 18 21.14 16.90 20.57
C LEU A 18 21.51 15.92 19.45
N PRO A 19 21.14 14.63 19.55
CA PRO A 19 21.31 13.74 18.41
C PRO A 19 20.46 14.31 17.29
N ALA A 20 21.10 14.57 16.14
CA ALA A 20 20.41 14.93 14.92
C ALA A 20 19.30 13.89 14.70
N THR A 21 18.06 14.33 14.77
CA THR A 21 16.92 13.57 14.28
C THR A 21 17.22 13.30 12.81
N ALA A 22 17.64 12.08 12.49
CA ALA A 22 17.63 11.63 11.12
C ALA A 22 16.18 11.81 10.65
N ALA A 23 15.97 12.72 9.71
CA ALA A 23 14.73 12.77 8.96
C ALA A 23 14.63 11.41 8.27
N VAL A 24 13.83 10.53 8.86
CA VAL A 24 13.41 9.29 8.20
C VAL A 24 12.60 9.80 7.01
N ALA A 25 13.04 9.48 5.80
CA ALA A 25 12.30 9.79 4.60
C ALA A 25 10.86 9.33 4.81
N ALA A 26 9.89 10.21 4.54
CA ALA A 26 8.50 9.80 4.40
C ALA A 26 8.47 8.55 3.52
N ALA A 27 7.58 7.61 3.82
CA ALA A 27 7.27 6.53 2.90
C ALA A 27 6.62 7.15 1.65
N THR A 28 7.43 7.75 0.80
CA THR A 28 7.06 8.00 -0.59
C THR A 28 6.84 6.65 -1.23
N PRO A 29 5.81 6.48 -2.08
CA PRO A 29 5.61 5.25 -2.83
C PRO A 29 6.92 4.90 -3.51
N MET A 30 7.58 3.85 -3.02
CA MET A 30 8.88 3.41 -3.53
C MET A 30 8.67 2.52 -4.75
N ILE A 31 7.96 3.07 -5.72
CA ILE A 31 8.20 2.76 -7.10
C ILE A 31 8.32 4.09 -7.86
N PRO A 32 9.55 4.64 -8.02
CA PRO A 32 9.77 5.68 -9.00
C PRO A 32 9.73 5.02 -10.39
N LEU A 33 8.56 4.52 -10.81
CA LEU A 33 8.38 4.01 -12.16
C LEU A 33 8.39 5.17 -13.18
N HIS A 34 8.23 6.41 -12.71
CA HIS A 34 8.13 7.62 -13.54
C HIS A 34 9.45 8.22 -14.02
N HIS A 35 10.61 7.63 -13.71
CA HIS A 35 11.90 8.04 -14.30
C HIS A 35 12.42 7.04 -15.34
N MET A 36 11.60 6.05 -15.73
CA MET A 36 11.92 5.19 -16.87
C MET A 36 11.71 6.02 -18.14
N ALA A 37 12.82 6.45 -18.76
CA ALA A 37 12.80 6.98 -20.12
C ALA A 37 11.95 6.05 -21.01
N VAL A 38 10.99 6.59 -21.77
CA VAL A 38 10.06 5.87 -22.64
C VAL A 38 10.78 4.73 -23.37
N GLN A 39 10.70 3.52 -22.81
CA GLN A 39 11.19 2.30 -23.44
C GLN A 39 10.03 1.73 -24.25
N PRO A 40 10.28 1.10 -25.42
CA PRO A 40 9.25 0.32 -26.09
C PRO A 40 8.91 -0.88 -25.20
N ALA A 41 7.86 -0.73 -24.40
CA ALA A 41 7.27 -1.82 -23.65
C ALA A 41 6.54 -2.79 -24.61
N PRO A 42 6.49 -4.09 -24.27
CA PRO A 42 7.11 -4.73 -23.12
C PRO A 42 8.51 -5.23 -23.49
N LEU A 43 9.52 -4.84 -22.71
CA LEU A 43 10.80 -5.53 -22.75
C LEU A 43 10.59 -6.98 -22.29
N PRO A 44 11.12 -7.99 -23.00
CA PRO A 44 11.18 -9.36 -22.49
C PRO A 44 11.80 -9.41 -21.09
N THR A 45 11.37 -10.35 -20.24
CA THR A 45 11.80 -10.43 -18.83
C THR A 45 13.32 -10.45 -18.69
N ASP A 46 14.04 -11.20 -19.54
CA ASP A 46 15.51 -11.23 -19.55
C ASP A 46 16.14 -9.87 -19.89
N GLN A 47 15.57 -9.11 -20.84
CA GLN A 47 16.00 -7.77 -21.17
C GLN A 47 15.71 -6.78 -20.05
N CYS A 48 14.57 -6.90 -19.38
CA CYS A 48 14.26 -6.10 -18.20
C CYS A 48 15.29 -6.33 -17.07
N VAL A 49 15.66 -7.59 -16.82
CA VAL A 49 16.71 -7.90 -15.83
C VAL A 49 18.05 -7.32 -16.27
N ALA A 50 18.41 -7.48 -17.55
CA ALA A 50 19.69 -6.99 -18.07
C ALA A 50 19.81 -5.46 -18.07
N GLN A 51 18.72 -4.74 -18.36
CA GLN A 51 18.74 -3.28 -18.53
C GLN A 51 18.37 -2.53 -17.25
N LEU A 52 17.43 -3.06 -16.46
CA LEU A 52 16.82 -2.36 -15.32
C LEU A 52 17.13 -3.02 -13.98
N ALA A 53 17.83 -4.17 -13.97
CA ALA A 53 18.06 -4.99 -12.79
C ALA A 53 16.77 -5.36 -12.03
N ARG A 54 15.65 -5.46 -12.76
CA ARG A 54 14.32 -5.80 -12.23
C ARG A 54 13.62 -6.76 -13.18
N HIS A 55 12.78 -7.62 -12.61
CA HIS A 55 11.90 -8.46 -13.41
C HIS A 55 10.67 -7.64 -13.83
N CYS A 56 10.35 -7.65 -15.12
CA CYS A 56 9.10 -7.13 -15.64
C CYS A 56 8.24 -8.29 -16.13
N TYR A 57 6.95 -8.23 -15.83
CA TYR A 57 5.98 -9.24 -16.22
C TYR A 57 4.77 -8.58 -16.88
N SER A 58 4.27 -9.20 -17.94
CA SER A 58 2.98 -8.83 -18.53
C SER A 58 1.82 -9.33 -17.66
N PRO A 59 0.61 -8.75 -17.83
CA PRO A 59 -0.62 -9.29 -17.22
C PRO A 59 -0.80 -10.78 -17.45
N ALA A 60 -0.59 -11.27 -18.68
CA ALA A 60 -0.73 -12.68 -19.01
C ALA A 60 0.27 -13.58 -18.24
N GLN A 61 1.51 -13.12 -18.06
CA GLN A 61 2.50 -13.85 -17.26
C GLN A 61 2.08 -13.91 -15.78
N LEU A 62 1.57 -12.82 -15.20
CA LEU A 62 1.08 -12.79 -13.82
C LEU A 62 -0.16 -13.67 -13.62
N GLN A 63 -1.14 -13.57 -14.53
CA GLN A 63 -2.34 -14.40 -14.51
C GLN A 63 -2.00 -15.90 -14.57
N ALA A 64 -1.06 -16.29 -15.42
CA ALA A 64 -0.60 -17.68 -15.52
C ALA A 64 0.19 -18.11 -14.27
N ALA A 65 1.09 -17.26 -13.77
CA ALA A 65 1.93 -17.56 -12.61
C ALA A 65 1.14 -17.76 -11.31
N TYR A 66 -0.03 -17.13 -11.20
CA TYR A 66 -0.94 -17.24 -10.06
C TYR A 66 -2.22 -18.05 -10.36
N ASP A 67 -2.25 -18.82 -11.45
CA ASP A 67 -3.34 -19.73 -11.81
C ASP A 67 -4.73 -19.06 -11.92
N VAL A 68 -4.75 -17.84 -12.44
CA VAL A 68 -5.97 -17.04 -12.68
C VAL A 68 -6.63 -17.44 -14.01
N THR A 69 -5.85 -17.85 -15.01
CA THR A 69 -6.36 -18.19 -16.35
C THR A 69 -7.49 -19.23 -16.35
N PRO A 70 -7.46 -20.32 -15.53
CA PRO A 70 -8.60 -21.24 -15.44
C PRO A 70 -9.88 -20.62 -14.87
N LEU A 71 -9.78 -19.53 -14.08
CA LEU A 71 -10.94 -18.78 -13.60
C LEU A 71 -11.53 -17.92 -14.72
N HIS A 72 -10.69 -17.23 -15.48
CA HIS A 72 -11.11 -16.45 -16.65
C HIS A 72 -11.77 -17.33 -17.71
N ALA A 73 -11.22 -18.53 -17.97
CA ALA A 73 -11.80 -19.50 -18.89
C ALA A 73 -13.21 -19.99 -18.46
N LYS A 74 -13.55 -19.85 -17.17
CA LYS A 74 -14.89 -20.12 -16.62
C LYS A 74 -15.79 -18.86 -16.57
N GLY A 75 -15.35 -17.74 -17.11
CA GLY A 75 -16.05 -16.46 -17.06
C GLY A 75 -15.96 -15.75 -15.71
N ILE A 76 -15.07 -16.17 -14.81
CA ILE A 76 -14.85 -15.51 -13.51
C ILE A 76 -13.81 -14.41 -13.72
N THR A 77 -14.26 -13.25 -14.18
CA THR A 77 -13.41 -12.09 -14.51
C THR A 77 -13.66 -10.89 -13.60
N GLY A 78 -14.53 -11.02 -12.59
CA GLY A 78 -14.99 -9.90 -11.76
C GLY A 78 -16.29 -9.26 -12.25
N THR A 79 -16.89 -9.74 -13.34
CA THR A 79 -18.19 -9.22 -13.82
C THR A 79 -19.26 -9.19 -12.73
N GLY A 80 -19.89 -8.03 -12.59
CA GLY A 80 -20.90 -7.76 -11.56
C GLY A 80 -20.33 -7.46 -10.18
N ARG A 81 -19.01 -7.22 -10.07
CA ARG A 81 -18.33 -6.77 -8.85
C ARG A 81 -17.70 -5.40 -9.06
N THR A 82 -17.64 -4.61 -7.99
CA THR A 82 -16.97 -3.32 -7.96
C THR A 82 -15.73 -3.38 -7.07
N ILE A 83 -14.59 -2.98 -7.63
CA ILE A 83 -13.34 -2.73 -6.92
C ILE A 83 -13.24 -1.23 -6.67
N VAL A 84 -13.15 -0.84 -5.41
CA VAL A 84 -12.88 0.53 -4.98
C VAL A 84 -11.38 0.64 -4.69
N ILE A 85 -10.72 1.58 -5.33
CA ILE A 85 -9.34 2.00 -5.05
C ILE A 85 -9.44 3.39 -4.42
N VAL A 86 -8.66 3.69 -3.39
CA VAL A 86 -8.70 4.98 -2.69
C VAL A 86 -7.31 5.54 -2.52
N ASP A 87 -7.06 6.64 -3.22
CA ASP A 87 -5.76 7.28 -3.34
C ASP A 87 -5.83 8.78 -3.04
N SER A 88 -4.69 9.39 -2.74
CA SER A 88 -4.59 10.85 -2.71
C SER A 88 -4.44 11.39 -4.13
N PHE A 89 -5.07 12.52 -4.41
CA PHE A 89 -5.03 13.28 -5.67
C PHE A 89 -5.56 12.58 -6.91
N GLY A 90 -5.11 11.36 -7.20
CA GLY A 90 -5.45 10.60 -8.40
C GLY A 90 -4.51 10.82 -9.58
N SER A 91 -4.98 10.50 -10.79
CA SER A 91 -4.22 10.66 -12.04
C SER A 91 -5.06 11.42 -13.09
N PRO A 92 -4.55 12.52 -13.67
CA PRO A 92 -5.27 13.29 -14.68
C PRO A 92 -5.45 12.54 -16.00
N THR A 93 -4.72 11.45 -16.22
CA THR A 93 -4.70 10.65 -17.44
C THR A 93 -5.21 9.22 -17.24
N ILE A 94 -5.78 8.88 -16.07
CA ILE A 94 -6.06 7.49 -15.68
C ILE A 94 -6.80 6.65 -16.73
N GLN A 95 -7.82 7.23 -17.38
CA GLN A 95 -8.58 6.54 -18.41
C GLN A 95 -7.75 6.31 -19.69
N HIS A 96 -6.94 7.28 -20.08
CA HIS A 96 -6.07 7.15 -21.24
C HIS A 96 -4.96 6.13 -21.00
N ASP A 97 -4.37 6.15 -19.81
CA ASP A 97 -3.30 5.22 -19.43
C ASP A 97 -3.83 3.78 -19.46
N LEU A 98 -5.03 3.53 -18.91
CA LEU A 98 -5.69 2.23 -18.96
C LEU A 98 -5.97 1.76 -20.40
N GLU A 99 -6.45 2.63 -21.29
CA GLU A 99 -6.68 2.29 -22.70
C GLU A 99 -5.38 1.92 -23.42
N VAL A 100 -4.28 2.60 -23.11
CA VAL A 100 -2.96 2.27 -23.65
C VAL A 100 -2.49 0.91 -23.12
N PHE A 101 -2.64 0.67 -21.83
CA PHE A 101 -2.32 -0.60 -21.18
C PHE A 101 -3.13 -1.77 -21.76
N ASP A 102 -4.43 -1.60 -21.91
CA ASP A 102 -5.35 -2.62 -22.42
C ASP A 102 -5.01 -3.00 -23.86
N LYS A 103 -4.80 -1.99 -24.71
CA LYS A 103 -4.35 -2.20 -26.08
C LYS A 103 -2.97 -2.88 -26.15
N GLN A 104 -2.05 -2.50 -25.28
CA GLN A 104 -0.69 -3.04 -25.25
C GLN A 104 -0.67 -4.52 -24.84
N PHE A 105 -1.54 -4.93 -23.92
CA PHE A 105 -1.56 -6.28 -23.35
C PHE A 105 -2.72 -7.15 -23.83
N GLY A 106 -3.60 -6.63 -24.69
CA GLY A 106 -4.75 -7.35 -25.24
C GLY A 106 -5.83 -7.64 -24.19
N LEU A 107 -5.99 -6.75 -23.21
CA LEU A 107 -7.08 -6.81 -22.24
C LEU A 107 -8.33 -6.12 -22.81
N PRO A 108 -9.54 -6.47 -22.34
CA PRO A 108 -10.75 -5.77 -22.76
C PRO A 108 -10.79 -4.36 -22.16
N ASP A 109 -10.97 -3.36 -23.02
CA ASP A 109 -11.15 -1.97 -22.58
C ASP A 109 -12.31 -1.83 -21.59
N THR A 110 -12.11 -1.01 -20.56
CA THR A 110 -13.13 -0.63 -19.59
C THR A 110 -13.11 0.87 -19.30
N GLN A 111 -14.05 1.33 -18.49
CA GLN A 111 -14.12 2.72 -18.02
C GLN A 111 -13.85 2.75 -16.52
N VAL A 112 -12.94 3.63 -16.11
CA VAL A 112 -12.70 3.94 -14.70
C VAL A 112 -13.71 4.99 -14.25
N GLU A 113 -14.44 4.69 -13.18
CA GLU A 113 -15.27 5.71 -12.54
C GLU A 113 -14.43 6.48 -11.53
N VAL A 114 -14.15 7.75 -11.83
CA VAL A 114 -13.39 8.62 -10.93
C VAL A 114 -14.36 9.34 -9.99
N LEU A 115 -14.22 9.07 -8.70
CA LEU A 115 -14.95 9.76 -7.63
C LEU A 115 -14.01 10.70 -6.88
N LYS A 116 -14.17 12.00 -7.09
CA LYS A 116 -13.49 13.01 -6.28
C LYS A 116 -14.18 13.16 -4.94
N TRP A 117 -13.40 13.04 -3.86
CA TRP A 117 -13.89 13.15 -2.49
C TRP A 117 -13.12 14.26 -1.77
N GLY A 118 -13.84 15.19 -1.13
CA GLY A 118 -13.23 16.39 -0.55
C GLY A 118 -12.83 17.43 -1.60
N GLU A 119 -11.89 18.30 -1.25
CA GLU A 119 -11.37 19.35 -2.14
C GLU A 119 -10.11 18.85 -2.86
N VAL A 120 -10.28 18.07 -3.93
CA VAL A 120 -9.17 17.60 -4.75
C VAL A 120 -8.55 18.77 -5.53
N PRO A 121 -7.28 19.13 -5.29
CA PRO A 121 -6.64 20.23 -6.00
C PRO A 121 -6.52 19.92 -7.50
N PRO A 122 -6.45 20.95 -8.37
CA PRO A 122 -6.05 20.74 -9.76
C PRO A 122 -4.66 20.11 -9.82
N PHE A 123 -4.47 19.18 -10.76
CA PHE A 123 -3.19 18.50 -10.94
C PHE A 123 -2.06 19.49 -11.26
N ASP A 124 -0.99 19.46 -10.46
CA ASP A 124 0.25 20.19 -10.66
C ASP A 124 1.38 19.23 -11.06
N PRO A 125 1.84 19.23 -12.34
CA PRO A 125 2.91 18.34 -12.79
C PRO A 125 4.28 18.65 -12.18
N THR A 126 4.42 19.77 -11.45
CA THR A 126 5.65 20.14 -10.74
C THR A 126 5.65 19.71 -9.26
N ASP A 127 4.50 19.26 -8.76
CA ASP A 127 4.34 18.69 -7.43
C ASP A 127 4.73 17.20 -7.45
N SER A 128 5.77 16.85 -6.71
CA SER A 128 6.28 15.47 -6.64
C SER A 128 5.29 14.51 -5.98
N ASP A 129 4.46 14.99 -5.06
CA ASP A 129 3.48 14.15 -4.39
C ASP A 129 2.35 13.81 -5.35
N GLN A 130 1.82 14.81 -6.06
CA GLN A 130 0.75 14.58 -7.06
C GLN A 130 1.22 13.70 -8.22
N THR A 131 2.44 13.90 -8.71
CA THR A 131 3.00 13.02 -9.77
C THR A 131 3.28 11.61 -9.27
N GLY A 132 3.71 11.44 -8.02
CA GLY A 132 3.87 10.14 -7.39
C GLY A 132 2.53 9.39 -7.25
N TRP A 133 1.53 10.06 -6.71
CA TRP A 133 0.18 9.51 -6.55
C TRP A 133 -0.54 9.23 -7.86
N ALA A 134 -0.31 10.03 -8.91
CA ALA A 134 -0.80 9.72 -10.24
C ALA A 134 -0.23 8.39 -10.75
N GLY A 135 1.06 8.15 -10.49
CA GLY A 135 1.68 6.88 -10.81
C GLY A 135 1.14 5.70 -10.02
N GLU A 136 0.91 5.89 -8.72
CA GLU A 136 0.29 4.87 -7.86
C GLU A 136 -1.15 4.55 -8.32
N SER A 137 -1.95 5.57 -8.61
CA SER A 137 -3.33 5.42 -9.08
C SER A 137 -3.39 4.62 -10.40
N THR A 138 -2.49 4.94 -11.34
CA THR A 138 -2.36 4.19 -12.59
C THR A 138 -1.94 2.74 -12.33
N LEU A 139 -0.94 2.50 -11.48
CA LEU A 139 -0.50 1.16 -11.11
C LEU A 139 -1.63 0.31 -10.48
N ASP A 140 -2.39 0.89 -9.55
CA ASP A 140 -3.46 0.22 -8.83
C ASP A 140 -4.62 -0.15 -9.77
N VAL A 141 -5.04 0.78 -10.63
CA VAL A 141 -6.11 0.55 -11.62
C VAL A 141 -5.70 -0.52 -12.63
N GLU A 142 -4.52 -0.39 -13.24
CA GLU A 142 -4.02 -1.35 -14.23
C GLU A 142 -3.83 -2.74 -13.61
N SER A 143 -3.32 -2.83 -12.38
CA SER A 143 -3.12 -4.10 -11.67
C SER A 143 -4.45 -4.77 -11.32
N ALA A 144 -5.44 -3.99 -10.85
CA ALA A 144 -6.76 -4.50 -10.54
C ALA A 144 -7.46 -5.03 -11.81
N HIS A 145 -7.43 -4.24 -12.89
CA HIS A 145 -8.02 -4.60 -14.18
C HIS A 145 -7.34 -5.81 -14.82
N ALA A 146 -6.01 -5.90 -14.74
CA ALA A 146 -5.25 -7.05 -15.23
C ALA A 146 -5.70 -8.38 -14.60
N ILE A 147 -6.08 -8.40 -13.32
CA ILE A 147 -6.51 -9.63 -12.65
C ILE A 147 -8.02 -9.86 -12.78
N ALA A 148 -8.82 -8.79 -12.72
CA ALA A 148 -10.28 -8.82 -12.77
C ALA A 148 -10.82 -7.92 -13.91
N PRO A 149 -10.59 -8.29 -15.18
CA PRO A 149 -10.88 -7.42 -16.33
C PRO A 149 -12.37 -7.16 -16.58
N GLY A 150 -13.25 -7.87 -15.87
CA GLY A 150 -14.69 -7.67 -15.94
C GLY A 150 -15.27 -6.86 -14.77
N ALA A 151 -14.45 -6.49 -13.79
CA ALA A 151 -14.90 -5.71 -12.63
C ALA A 151 -15.15 -4.24 -13.02
N LYS A 152 -16.12 -3.61 -12.36
CA LYS A 152 -16.20 -2.14 -12.31
C LYS A 152 -15.07 -1.64 -11.42
N ILE A 153 -14.35 -0.62 -11.86
CA ILE A 153 -13.33 0.04 -11.03
C ILE A 153 -13.82 1.44 -10.69
N VAL A 154 -13.84 1.74 -9.39
CA VAL A 154 -14.07 3.09 -8.85
C VAL A 154 -12.76 3.56 -8.25
N LEU A 155 -12.13 4.57 -8.86
CA LEU A 155 -10.97 5.25 -8.30
C LEU A 155 -11.45 6.45 -7.49
N VAL A 156 -11.25 6.40 -6.18
CA VAL A 156 -11.54 7.49 -5.26
C VAL A 156 -10.30 8.36 -5.12
N GLU A 157 -10.42 9.62 -5.51
CA GLU A 157 -9.37 10.63 -5.39
C GLU A 157 -9.68 11.54 -4.20
N THR A 158 -8.78 11.60 -3.21
CA THR A 158 -8.90 12.50 -2.05
C THR A 158 -8.03 13.74 -2.22
N GLY A 159 -8.39 14.85 -1.55
CA GLY A 159 -7.69 16.12 -1.71
C GLY A 159 -6.43 16.30 -0.85
N VAL A 160 -6.16 15.35 0.04
CA VAL A 160 -5.05 15.42 1.00
C VAL A 160 -4.12 14.24 0.79
N ALA A 161 -2.83 14.52 0.64
CA ALA A 161 -1.79 13.49 0.61
C ALA A 161 -1.85 12.65 1.90
N GLU A 162 -1.93 11.34 1.74
CA GLU A 162 -1.60 10.43 2.83
C GLU A 162 -0.10 10.56 3.11
N THR A 163 0.22 10.78 4.38
CA THR A 163 1.57 10.96 4.90
C THR A 163 1.64 10.33 6.28
N ASP A 164 2.84 10.21 6.84
CA ASP A 164 2.99 9.58 8.14
C ASP A 164 2.12 10.23 9.24
N GLY A 165 1.26 9.42 9.84
CA GLY A 165 0.30 9.81 10.86
C GLY A 165 -1.13 9.88 10.32
N PRO A 166 -2.02 10.65 10.95
CA PRO A 166 -3.43 10.67 10.62
C PRO A 166 -3.77 11.61 9.45
N VAL A 167 -2.79 12.15 8.72
CA VAL A 167 -3.04 13.10 7.62
C VAL A 167 -3.55 12.32 6.40
N GLY A 168 -4.60 12.82 5.74
CA GLY A 168 -5.27 12.14 4.61
C GLY A 168 -6.22 11.01 5.04
N VAL A 169 -5.85 10.23 6.07
CA VAL A 169 -6.62 9.07 6.56
C VAL A 169 -8.12 9.37 6.84
N PRO A 170 -8.51 10.44 7.56
CA PRO A 170 -9.92 10.72 7.82
C PRO A 170 -10.76 10.90 6.55
N GLU A 171 -10.19 11.52 5.53
CA GLU A 171 -10.87 11.78 4.26
C GLU A 171 -11.04 10.48 3.46
N MET A 172 -9.97 9.67 3.36
CA MET A 172 -10.01 8.34 2.77
C MET A 172 -11.03 7.42 3.46
N MET A 173 -11.05 7.40 4.81
CA MET A 173 -12.01 6.59 5.57
C MET A 173 -13.45 7.07 5.39
N SER A 174 -13.66 8.39 5.26
CA SER A 174 -14.98 8.95 5.03
C SER A 174 -15.51 8.53 3.65
N ALA A 175 -14.65 8.56 2.62
CA ALA A 175 -14.98 8.12 1.27
C ALA A 175 -15.30 6.63 1.21
N VAL A 176 -14.44 5.78 1.79
CA VAL A 176 -14.67 4.33 1.89
C VAL A 176 -15.99 4.05 2.61
N ASN A 177 -16.24 4.71 3.73
CA ASN A 177 -17.47 4.52 4.48
C ASN A 177 -18.72 4.95 3.69
N HIS A 178 -18.63 6.01 2.88
CA HIS A 178 -19.71 6.44 2.01
C HIS A 178 -20.07 5.37 0.97
N LEU A 179 -19.08 4.89 0.21
CA LEU A 179 -19.28 3.86 -0.82
C LEU A 179 -19.80 2.54 -0.25
N VAL A 180 -19.29 2.13 0.93
CA VAL A 180 -19.79 0.94 1.63
C VAL A 180 -21.26 1.12 2.03
N ASN A 181 -21.65 2.29 2.55
CA ASN A 181 -23.05 2.55 2.92
C ASN A 181 -23.99 2.61 1.71
N ALA A 182 -23.50 3.09 0.57
CA ALA A 182 -24.25 3.10 -0.68
C ALA A 182 -24.37 1.69 -1.32
N GLY A 183 -23.59 0.72 -0.85
CA GLY A 183 -23.53 -0.63 -1.44
C GLY A 183 -22.79 -0.64 -2.78
N GLU A 184 -21.86 0.30 -2.99
CA GLU A 184 -21.20 0.54 -4.27
C GLU A 184 -19.84 -0.13 -4.41
N GLY A 185 -19.35 -0.82 -3.36
CA GLY A 185 -18.08 -1.55 -3.39
C GLY A 185 -18.19 -2.98 -2.85
N ASP A 186 -17.63 -3.95 -3.57
CA ASP A 186 -17.47 -5.34 -3.09
C ASP A 186 -16.09 -5.57 -2.47
N VAL A 187 -15.08 -4.87 -2.99
CA VAL A 187 -13.67 -4.93 -2.54
C VAL A 187 -13.12 -3.51 -2.45
N VAL A 188 -12.38 -3.20 -1.40
CA VAL A 188 -11.60 -1.96 -1.26
C VAL A 188 -10.12 -2.32 -1.23
N SER A 189 -9.36 -1.79 -2.19
CA SER A 189 -7.90 -1.88 -2.26
C SER A 189 -7.27 -0.60 -1.73
N MET A 190 -6.24 -0.74 -0.90
CA MET A 190 -5.52 0.36 -0.27
C MET A 190 -4.01 0.14 -0.42
N SER A 191 -3.37 0.84 -1.35
CA SER A 191 -1.91 0.79 -1.58
C SER A 191 -1.15 1.88 -0.81
N TRP A 192 -1.67 2.27 0.35
CA TRP A 192 -1.10 3.28 1.22
C TRP A 192 -1.05 2.80 2.67
N GLY A 193 -0.34 3.54 3.52
CA GLY A 193 -0.35 3.27 4.93
C GLY A 193 0.66 4.09 5.70
N THR A 194 0.44 4.11 7.01
CA THR A 194 1.33 4.77 7.95
C THR A 194 1.63 3.87 9.15
N GLY A 195 2.82 4.07 9.73
CA GLY A 195 3.21 3.38 10.96
C GLY A 195 2.22 3.68 12.10
N GLU A 196 1.80 2.66 12.84
CA GLU A 196 0.93 2.81 14.01
C GLU A 196 1.48 3.84 15.01
N ARG A 197 2.81 3.95 15.09
CA ARG A 197 3.53 4.88 15.96
C ARG A 197 3.35 6.36 15.61
N HIS A 198 2.96 6.68 14.38
CA HIS A 198 2.79 8.06 13.93
C HIS A 198 1.41 8.62 14.31
N PHE A 199 0.52 7.78 14.86
CA PHE A 199 -0.74 8.22 15.40
C PHE A 199 -0.58 8.90 16.78
N PRO A 200 -1.19 10.08 17.01
CA PRO A 200 -1.14 10.77 18.29
C PRO A 200 -1.57 9.88 19.46
N GLY A 201 -0.81 9.90 20.55
CA GLY A 201 -1.08 9.11 21.77
C GLY A 201 -0.40 7.73 21.81
N TYR A 202 0.18 7.26 20.70
CA TYR A 202 0.78 5.92 20.62
C TYR A 202 1.83 5.66 21.72
N GLU A 203 2.73 6.63 21.97
CA GLU A 203 3.83 6.48 22.93
C GLU A 203 3.37 6.29 24.38
N VAL A 204 2.16 6.76 24.72
CA VAL A 204 1.55 6.62 26.05
C VAL A 204 0.48 5.52 26.09
N GLY A 205 0.35 4.73 25.02
CA GLY A 205 -0.64 3.65 24.91
C GLY A 205 -2.07 4.12 24.63
N ASP A 206 -2.26 5.38 24.23
CA ASP A 206 -3.56 5.88 23.74
C ASP A 206 -3.64 5.70 22.22
N TYR A 207 -4.36 4.65 21.80
CA TYR A 207 -4.57 4.34 20.38
C TYR A 207 -5.89 4.90 19.84
N THR A 208 -6.52 5.85 20.52
CA THR A 208 -7.83 6.40 20.12
C THR A 208 -7.78 7.06 18.74
N SER A 209 -6.72 7.80 18.44
CA SER A 209 -6.54 8.49 17.15
C SER A 209 -6.55 7.52 15.95
N LEU A 210 -5.99 6.32 16.11
CA LEU A 210 -6.04 5.25 15.11
C LEU A 210 -7.37 4.49 15.16
N THR A 211 -7.77 4.03 16.34
CA THR A 211 -8.94 3.15 16.49
C THR A 211 -10.26 3.83 16.12
N THR A 212 -10.34 5.15 16.22
CA THR A 212 -11.49 5.93 15.74
C THR A 212 -11.63 5.93 14.22
N GLN A 213 -10.56 5.71 13.45
CA GLN A 213 -10.61 5.61 11.98
C GLN A 213 -11.23 4.29 11.48
N ARG A 214 -11.34 3.29 12.35
CA ARG A 214 -11.81 1.94 12.00
C ARG A 214 -13.29 1.86 11.65
N TYR A 215 -14.06 2.92 11.81
CA TYR A 215 -15.50 2.93 11.54
C TYR A 215 -15.81 2.47 10.11
N ALA A 216 -15.01 2.89 9.13
CA ALA A 216 -15.17 2.47 7.74
C ALA A 216 -14.96 0.96 7.57
N PHE A 217 -13.95 0.38 8.25
CA PHE A 217 -13.65 -1.04 8.17
C PHE A 217 -14.67 -1.91 8.89
N GLN A 218 -15.17 -1.44 10.04
CA GLN A 218 -16.27 -2.07 10.76
C GLN A 218 -17.54 -2.08 9.90
N ASN A 219 -17.80 -0.97 9.20
CA ASN A 219 -18.92 -0.88 8.28
C ASN A 219 -18.78 -1.82 7.08
N ALA A 220 -17.59 -1.87 6.47
CA ALA A 220 -17.26 -2.79 5.38
C ALA A 220 -17.47 -4.25 5.79
N ALA A 221 -16.95 -4.64 6.95
CA ALA A 221 -17.14 -5.98 7.49
C ALA A 221 -18.62 -6.33 7.74
N LYS A 222 -19.43 -5.36 8.18
CA LYS A 222 -20.88 -5.53 8.39
C LYS A 222 -21.63 -5.76 7.07
N HIS A 223 -21.18 -5.13 5.99
CA HIS A 223 -21.79 -5.24 4.66
C HIS A 223 -21.15 -6.34 3.78
N GLY A 224 -20.18 -7.10 4.31
CA GLY A 224 -19.51 -8.16 3.57
C GLY A 224 -18.52 -7.66 2.50
N VAL A 225 -18.07 -6.42 2.60
CA VAL A 225 -17.08 -5.81 1.71
C VAL A 225 -15.68 -6.28 2.11
N THR A 226 -14.90 -6.76 1.15
CA THR A 226 -13.54 -7.22 1.39
C THR A 226 -12.58 -6.04 1.42
N LEU A 227 -11.69 -6.00 2.42
CA LEU A 227 -10.66 -4.97 2.53
C LEU A 227 -9.28 -5.60 2.31
N THR A 228 -8.50 -5.03 1.40
CA THR A 228 -7.09 -5.39 1.18
C THR A 228 -6.20 -4.17 1.35
N ALA A 229 -5.04 -4.35 1.96
CA ALA A 229 -4.04 -3.30 2.08
C ALA A 229 -2.63 -3.84 1.88
N SER A 230 -1.77 -3.07 1.21
CA SER A 230 -0.35 -3.38 1.09
C SER A 230 0.30 -3.41 2.48
N SER A 231 1.27 -4.30 2.70
CA SER A 231 1.97 -4.39 3.99
C SER A 231 3.03 -3.30 4.18
N GLY A 232 3.25 -2.46 3.17
CA GLY A 232 4.32 -1.47 3.07
C GLY A 232 5.59 -2.00 2.41
N ASP A 233 6.45 -1.07 2.00
CA ASP A 233 7.66 -1.30 1.17
C ASP A 233 8.97 -1.05 1.93
N GLY A 234 8.88 -0.74 3.23
CA GLY A 234 10.02 -0.47 4.12
C GLY A 234 10.74 -1.70 4.67
N GLY A 235 10.34 -2.91 4.26
CA GLY A 235 10.86 -4.18 4.75
C GLY A 235 10.33 -4.61 6.14
N GLY A 236 10.69 -5.81 6.57
CA GLY A 236 10.41 -6.30 7.93
C GLY A 236 11.59 -6.01 8.87
N ALA A 237 11.31 -5.49 10.06
CA ALA A 237 12.27 -5.24 11.14
C ALA A 237 13.06 -3.91 11.13
N GLN A 238 12.35 -2.78 11.03
CA GLN A 238 12.87 -1.56 11.64
C GLN A 238 12.50 -1.55 13.13
N PRO A 239 13.47 -1.55 14.06
CA PRO A 239 13.19 -1.48 15.49
C PRO A 239 12.31 -0.27 15.82
N GLY A 240 11.18 -0.51 16.48
CA GLY A 240 10.30 0.56 16.96
C GLY A 240 9.26 1.09 15.98
N LEU A 241 9.15 0.59 14.74
CA LEU A 241 8.07 1.02 13.83
C LEU A 241 6.67 0.57 14.27
N GLY A 242 6.55 -0.57 14.96
CA GLY A 242 5.25 -1.16 15.30
C GLY A 242 4.57 -1.78 14.07
N GLY A 243 3.24 -1.92 14.09
CA GLY A 243 2.47 -2.32 12.91
C GLY A 243 2.32 -1.16 11.91
N PHE A 244 1.85 -1.49 10.70
CA PHE A 244 1.58 -0.52 9.63
C PHE A 244 0.08 -0.53 9.32
N TRP A 245 -0.62 0.57 9.52
CA TRP A 245 -2.07 0.67 9.31
C TRP A 245 -2.36 1.29 7.93
N PRO A 246 -3.33 0.78 7.14
CA PRO A 246 -4.45 -0.08 7.52
C PRO A 246 -4.15 -1.58 7.52
N SER A 247 -2.99 -1.97 6.99
CA SER A 247 -2.59 -3.36 6.87
C SER A 247 -2.52 -4.11 8.19
N SER A 248 -2.41 -3.45 9.34
CA SER A 248 -2.38 -4.08 10.67
C SER A 248 -3.76 -4.26 11.31
N ASP A 249 -4.84 -3.72 10.71
CA ASP A 249 -6.18 -3.91 11.24
C ASP A 249 -6.62 -5.39 11.12
N PRO A 250 -7.21 -6.01 12.15
CA PRO A 250 -7.74 -7.36 12.09
C PRO A 250 -8.88 -7.57 11.07
N LEU A 251 -9.53 -6.50 10.58
CA LEU A 251 -10.58 -6.56 9.56
C LEU A 251 -10.04 -6.51 8.13
N VAL A 252 -8.75 -6.18 7.96
CA VAL A 252 -8.12 -6.00 6.65
C VAL A 252 -7.24 -7.19 6.30
N THR A 253 -7.30 -7.64 5.05
CA THR A 253 -6.35 -8.63 4.51
C THR A 253 -5.06 -7.92 4.09
N ALA A 254 -4.01 -8.08 4.91
CA ALA A 254 -2.69 -7.55 4.60
C ALA A 254 -1.99 -8.36 3.51
N VAL A 255 -1.58 -7.69 2.44
CA VAL A 255 -0.92 -8.29 1.27
C VAL A 255 0.56 -7.90 1.28
N GLY A 256 1.44 -8.90 1.35
CA GLY A 256 2.89 -8.70 1.25
C GLY A 256 3.41 -8.97 -0.15
N GLY A 257 4.70 -8.70 -0.36
CA GLY A 257 5.37 -8.86 -1.65
C GLY A 257 6.35 -10.02 -1.72
N THR A 258 6.54 -10.54 -2.93
CA THR A 258 7.47 -11.63 -3.24
C THR A 258 8.31 -11.29 -4.47
N HIS A 259 9.52 -11.81 -4.53
CA HIS A 259 10.26 -11.91 -5.78
C HIS A 259 9.75 -13.11 -6.57
N LEU A 260 8.99 -12.81 -7.63
CA LEU A 260 8.58 -13.76 -8.65
C LEU A 260 9.70 -13.89 -9.68
N ASN A 261 9.99 -15.13 -10.12
CA ASN A 261 11.04 -15.45 -11.09
C ASN A 261 10.49 -16.30 -12.23
N LEU A 262 10.20 -15.66 -13.37
CA LEU A 262 9.74 -16.30 -14.60
C LEU A 262 10.76 -16.09 -15.73
N ASP A 263 10.72 -16.96 -16.74
CA ASP A 263 11.33 -16.70 -18.04
C ASP A 263 10.40 -15.89 -18.96
N ASN A 264 10.89 -15.58 -20.17
CA ASN A 264 10.14 -14.85 -21.19
C ASN A 264 8.84 -15.56 -21.63
N ALA A 265 8.72 -16.87 -21.43
CA ALA A 265 7.50 -17.63 -21.72
C ALA A 265 6.53 -17.68 -20.53
N GLY A 266 6.85 -17.03 -19.42
CA GLY A 266 6.06 -17.05 -18.18
C GLY A 266 6.23 -18.32 -17.36
N LYS A 267 7.20 -19.18 -17.70
CA LYS A 267 7.48 -20.38 -16.91
C LYS A 267 8.25 -19.99 -15.65
N ARG A 268 7.72 -20.44 -14.52
CA ARG A 268 8.34 -20.27 -13.20
C ARG A 268 9.68 -21.02 -13.12
N LEU A 269 10.76 -20.29 -12.86
CA LEU A 269 12.13 -20.80 -12.78
C LEU A 269 12.51 -21.24 -11.36
N SER A 270 11.91 -20.62 -10.34
CA SER A 270 12.10 -20.95 -8.93
C SER A 270 10.84 -20.70 -8.11
N ALA A 271 10.81 -21.21 -6.88
CA ALA A 271 9.81 -20.79 -5.90
C ALA A 271 9.93 -19.28 -5.63
N ASP A 272 8.80 -18.64 -5.30
CA ASP A 272 8.79 -17.26 -4.85
C ASP A 272 9.63 -17.11 -3.58
N SER A 273 10.47 -16.08 -3.55
CA SER A 273 11.20 -15.68 -2.35
C SER A 273 10.62 -14.40 -1.79
N ALA A 274 10.87 -14.12 -0.50
CA ALA A 274 10.41 -12.88 0.12
C ALA A 274 11.06 -11.69 -0.58
N TRP A 275 10.25 -10.69 -0.94
CA TRP A 275 10.79 -9.40 -1.35
C TRP A 275 11.34 -8.68 -0.13
N SER A 276 12.60 -8.23 -0.19
CA SER A 276 13.25 -7.56 0.96
C SER A 276 12.54 -6.28 1.38
N GLY A 277 11.82 -5.62 0.46
CA GLY A 277 10.98 -4.46 0.74
C GLY A 277 9.62 -4.83 1.36
N SER A 278 9.18 -6.08 1.28
CA SER A 278 7.87 -6.47 1.84
C SER A 278 7.82 -6.20 3.33
N GLY A 279 6.87 -5.36 3.73
CA GLY A 279 6.55 -5.11 5.12
C GLY A 279 6.15 -6.38 5.85
N GLY A 280 6.60 -6.50 7.10
CA GLY A 280 6.30 -7.63 7.97
C GLY A 280 6.43 -7.19 9.42
N TYR A 281 5.31 -7.11 10.12
CA TYR A 281 5.23 -6.44 11.42
C TYR A 281 4.32 -7.19 12.39
N VAL A 282 4.47 -6.85 13.67
CA VAL A 282 3.54 -7.25 14.73
C VAL A 282 2.97 -5.96 15.30
N SER A 283 1.65 -5.80 15.18
CA SER A 283 0.92 -4.65 15.70
C SER A 283 1.17 -4.46 17.19
N GLN A 284 1.25 -3.22 17.64
CA GLN A 284 1.21 -2.92 19.08
C GLN A 284 -0.20 -2.51 19.52
N VAL A 285 -1.01 -2.04 18.58
CA VAL A 285 -2.39 -1.59 18.80
C VAL A 285 -3.36 -2.76 18.89
N PHE A 286 -3.29 -3.69 17.94
CA PHE A 286 -4.29 -4.74 17.76
C PHE A 286 -3.85 -6.09 18.33
N ASP A 287 -4.73 -6.65 19.15
CA ASP A 287 -4.57 -8.01 19.64
C ASP A 287 -4.71 -9.04 18.53
N ARG A 288 -4.08 -10.20 18.74
CA ARG A 288 -4.08 -11.28 17.78
C ARG A 288 -5.50 -11.81 17.57
N PRO A 289 -6.04 -11.73 16.34
CA PRO A 289 -7.34 -12.32 16.05
C PRO A 289 -7.28 -13.86 16.14
N SER A 290 -8.41 -14.49 16.43
CA SER A 290 -8.52 -15.95 16.61
C SER A 290 -8.08 -16.74 15.38
N TYR A 291 -8.28 -16.20 14.18
CA TYR A 291 -7.83 -16.81 12.93
C TYR A 291 -6.29 -16.86 12.79
N GLN A 292 -5.53 -16.15 13.63
CA GLN A 292 -4.06 -16.26 13.73
C GLN A 292 -3.60 -17.21 14.86
N ASN A 293 -4.49 -17.98 15.48
CA ASN A 293 -4.13 -18.95 16.53
C ASN A 293 -3.11 -20.00 16.07
N SER A 294 -3.14 -20.40 14.79
CA SER A 294 -2.20 -21.37 14.22
C SER A 294 -0.75 -20.85 14.15
N VAL A 295 -0.57 -19.52 14.14
CA VAL A 295 0.74 -18.86 14.05
C VAL A 295 1.11 -18.11 15.34
N ARG A 296 0.45 -18.42 16.46
CA ARG A 296 0.67 -17.74 17.75
C ARG A 296 2.13 -17.80 18.24
N SER A 297 2.89 -18.82 17.84
CA SER A 297 4.32 -18.94 18.18
C SER A 297 5.21 -17.93 17.44
N VAL A 298 4.71 -17.33 16.36
CA VAL A 298 5.42 -16.33 15.55
C VAL A 298 5.01 -14.92 15.98
N VAL A 299 3.70 -14.67 16.14
CA VAL A 299 3.15 -13.32 16.34
C VAL A 299 2.77 -13.00 17.80
N GLY A 300 2.84 -13.98 18.70
CA GLY A 300 2.52 -13.82 20.11
C GLY A 300 1.05 -13.48 20.36
N ALA A 301 0.80 -12.45 21.17
CA ALA A 301 -0.53 -11.97 21.54
C ALA A 301 -1.08 -10.88 20.62
N LYS A 302 -0.32 -10.48 19.60
CA LYS A 302 -0.65 -9.34 18.73
C LYS A 302 -0.87 -9.74 17.28
N ARG A 303 -1.54 -8.86 16.54
CA ARG A 303 -1.88 -9.07 15.12
C ARG A 303 -0.61 -9.02 14.26
N GLY A 304 -0.32 -10.09 13.53
CA GLY A 304 0.83 -10.13 12.60
C GLY A 304 0.46 -9.76 11.15
N THR A 305 1.33 -9.03 10.46
CA THR A 305 1.33 -8.76 9.01
C THR A 305 2.54 -9.43 8.32
N PRO A 306 2.46 -9.74 7.01
CA PRO A 306 1.26 -9.82 6.19
C PRO A 306 0.45 -11.11 6.48
N ARG A 307 -0.77 -11.22 5.95
CA ARG A 307 -1.58 -12.44 6.12
C ARG A 307 -1.10 -13.50 5.13
N ARG A 308 -0.74 -14.70 5.58
CA ARG A 308 -0.65 -15.86 4.68
C ARG A 308 -2.05 -16.22 4.17
N GLN A 309 -2.25 -16.24 2.86
CA GLN A 309 -3.34 -17.04 2.29
C GLN A 309 -3.00 -18.50 2.52
N HIS A 310 -3.69 -19.15 3.46
CA HIS A 310 -3.76 -20.60 3.46
C HIS A 310 -4.65 -21.01 2.29
N GLY A 311 -4.04 -21.47 1.20
CA GLY A 311 -4.74 -22.23 0.19
C GLY A 311 -5.33 -23.49 0.84
N ARG A 312 -6.60 -23.42 1.25
CA ARG A 312 -7.41 -24.63 1.33
C ARG A 312 -7.62 -25.05 -0.12
N ARG A 313 -6.80 -26.00 -0.60
CA ARG A 313 -7.22 -26.82 -1.73
C ARG A 313 -8.56 -27.46 -1.33
N PRO A 314 -9.63 -27.31 -2.13
CA PRO A 314 -10.82 -28.13 -1.95
C PRO A 314 -10.49 -29.62 -2.08
#